data_AF-A0A5B0RZ35-F1
#
_entry.id   AF-A0A5B0RZ35-F1
#
_cell.length_a   1.000
_cell.length_b   1.000
_cell.length_c   1.000
_cell.angle_alpha   90.00
_cell.angle_beta   90.00
_cell.angle_gamma   90.00
#
_symmetry.space_group_name_H-M   'P 1'
#
loop_
_entity.id
_entity.type
_entity.pdbx_description
1 polymer ?
#
loop_
_entity_poly.entity_id
_entity_poly.type
_entity_poly.pdbx_seq_one_letter_code
_entity_poly.pdbx_strand_id
1 'polypeptide(L)'
;MSTPILLTGLCASFEAMNSALAVLAHLTHPLLCRLGFPDVICEFADPVYYPPLFENVFAFNSLSEFWGKTWHQLFRRSFVVLGAFPLGGMTRALGFSTQAQKMAGFVGAFMASGFMHAYPFFLMADPTTSHGNVSRLEIFCVFLCFVVQSLGALIEPILIPLIPKRLGGGRLWTISFLLLTLPLFSMATNKPARLFSIFKPLDEWSIHYLFLPAVLTPIVL
;
A
#
# COMPACT_ATOMS: atom_id res chain seq x y z
N MET A 1 -28.95 -2.79 7.86
CA MET A 1 -28.41 -1.41 7.80
C MET A 1 -27.11 -1.23 8.60
N SER A 2 -26.36 -2.30 8.89
CA SER A 2 -25.26 -2.29 9.89
C SER A 2 -23.87 -2.54 9.27
N THR A 3 -23.82 -2.85 7.98
CA THR A 3 -22.64 -3.25 7.19
C THR A 3 -21.53 -2.20 7.08
N PRO A 4 -21.80 -0.88 6.91
CA PRO A 4 -20.72 0.09 6.83
C PRO A 4 -19.99 0.26 8.17
N ILE A 5 -20.70 0.21 9.30
CA ILE A 5 -20.12 0.38 10.64
C ILE A 5 -19.16 -0.76 10.97
N LEU A 6 -19.49 -1.99 10.59
CA LEU A 6 -18.68 -3.16 10.92
C LEU A 6 -17.47 -3.35 9.98
N LEU A 7 -17.58 -3.00 8.69
CA LEU A 7 -16.45 -2.97 7.76
C LEU A 7 -15.43 -1.90 8.16
N THR A 8 -15.91 -0.72 8.57
CA THR A 8 -15.08 0.27 9.24
C THR A 8 -14.44 -0.32 10.49
N GLY A 9 -15.16 -1.14 11.27
CA GLY A 9 -14.63 -1.87 12.41
C GLY A 9 -13.47 -2.83 12.08
N LEU A 10 -13.53 -3.59 10.98
CA LEU A 10 -12.48 -4.50 10.55
C LEU A 10 -11.23 -3.77 10.04
N CYS A 11 -11.40 -2.75 9.19
CA CYS A 11 -10.30 -1.89 8.76
C CYS A 11 -9.67 -1.18 9.97
N ALA A 12 -10.51 -0.66 10.88
CA ALA A 12 -10.05 -0.10 12.15
C ALA A 12 -9.39 -1.14 13.06
N SER A 13 -9.73 -2.43 12.97
CA SER A 13 -9.10 -3.50 13.75
C SER A 13 -7.74 -3.89 13.18
N PHE A 14 -7.58 -3.95 11.86
CA PHE A 14 -6.28 -4.16 11.23
C PHE A 14 -5.36 -2.97 11.47
N GLU A 15 -5.90 -1.76 11.36
CA GLU A 15 -5.23 -0.52 11.70
C GLU A 15 -4.90 -0.46 13.19
N ALA A 16 -5.81 -0.83 14.09
CA ALA A 16 -5.58 -0.88 15.53
C ALA A 16 -4.58 -1.98 15.91
N MET A 17 -4.58 -3.14 15.25
CA MET A 17 -3.63 -4.22 15.52
C MET A 17 -2.23 -3.82 15.06
N ASN A 18 -2.10 -3.29 13.86
CA ASN A 18 -0.81 -2.81 13.36
C ASN A 18 -0.31 -1.59 14.17
N SER A 19 -1.21 -0.69 14.55
CA SER A 19 -0.90 0.44 15.43
C SER A 19 -0.56 0.00 16.85
N ALA A 20 -1.21 -1.05 17.38
CA ALA A 20 -0.89 -1.62 18.69
C ALA A 20 0.48 -2.29 18.66
N LEU A 21 0.82 -3.05 17.62
CA LEU A 21 2.15 -3.62 17.44
C LEU A 21 3.22 -2.52 17.32
N ALA A 22 2.95 -1.47 16.55
CA ALA A 22 3.83 -0.30 16.45
C ALA A 22 4.04 0.40 17.79
N VAL A 23 2.96 0.68 18.53
CA VAL A 23 3.03 1.31 19.86
C VAL A 23 3.77 0.42 20.85
N LEU A 24 3.46 -0.88 20.87
CA LEU A 24 4.16 -1.85 21.72
C LEU A 24 5.65 -1.85 21.41
N ALA A 25 6.05 -2.00 20.14
CA ALA A 25 7.45 -1.96 19.72
C ALA A 25 8.16 -0.67 20.18
N HIS A 26 7.56 0.51 19.97
CA HIS A 26 8.13 1.79 20.37
C HIS A 26 8.27 1.96 21.89
N LEU A 27 7.36 1.37 22.69
CA LEU A 27 7.42 1.43 24.15
C LEU A 27 8.36 0.36 24.73
N THR A 28 8.34 -0.86 24.19
CA THR A 28 9.07 -2.00 24.75
C THR A 28 10.53 -2.03 24.33
N HIS A 29 10.86 -1.66 23.08
CA HIS A 29 12.24 -1.69 22.59
C HIS A 29 13.24 -0.93 23.48
N PRO A 30 13.03 0.37 23.82
CA PRO A 30 13.96 1.08 24.68
C PRO A 30 14.05 0.49 26.09
N LEU A 31 12.97 -0.12 26.60
CA LEU A 31 12.96 -0.80 27.91
C LEU A 31 13.75 -2.11 27.86
N LEU A 32 13.55 -2.93 26.84
CA LEU A 32 14.25 -4.21 26.65
C LEU A 32 15.76 -4.00 26.50
N CYS A 33 16.17 -3.03 25.68
CA CYS A 33 17.57 -2.65 25.51
C CYS A 33 18.19 -2.15 26.84
N ARG A 34 17.47 -1.32 27.59
CA ARG A 34 17.95 -0.80 28.89
C ARG A 34 18.06 -1.87 29.97
N LEU A 35 17.19 -2.87 29.94
CA LEU A 35 17.20 -4.00 30.87
C LEU A 35 18.24 -5.07 30.50
N GLY A 36 18.98 -4.90 29.40
CA GLY A 36 20.05 -5.81 28.99
C GLY A 36 19.55 -7.13 28.41
N PHE A 37 18.37 -7.14 27.77
CA PHE A 37 17.90 -8.32 27.06
C PHE A 37 18.82 -8.66 25.87
N PRO A 38 18.88 -9.96 25.47
CA PRO A 38 19.62 -10.38 24.28
C PRO A 38 19.24 -9.60 23.02
N ASP A 39 20.21 -9.34 22.14
CA ASP A 39 20.04 -8.55 20.91
C ASP A 39 18.88 -9.03 20.04
N VAL A 40 18.66 -10.35 19.96
CA VAL A 40 17.55 -10.95 19.19
C VAL A 40 16.17 -10.48 19.69
N ILE A 41 16.00 -10.31 21.01
CA ILE A 41 14.74 -9.85 21.61
C ILE A 41 14.57 -8.35 21.37
N CYS A 42 15.67 -7.59 21.46
CA CYS A 42 15.68 -6.17 21.14
C CYS A 42 15.35 -5.93 19.66
N GLU A 43 15.92 -6.73 18.76
CA GLU A 43 15.65 -6.70 17.31
C GLU A 43 14.19 -7.06 17.00
N PHE A 44 13.62 -8.08 17.66
CA PHE A 44 12.21 -8.42 17.48
C PHE A 44 11.27 -7.27 17.84
N ALA A 45 11.61 -6.48 18.86
CA ALA A 45 10.82 -5.31 19.26
C ALA A 45 11.21 -4.03 18.50
N ASP A 46 12.16 -4.08 17.56
CA ASP A 46 12.67 -2.87 16.90
C ASP A 46 11.54 -2.13 16.16
N PRO A 47 11.27 -0.86 16.52
CA PRO A 47 10.29 -0.01 15.88
C PRO A 47 10.43 0.10 14.35
N VAL A 48 11.64 -0.09 13.82
CA VAL A 48 11.91 -0.11 12.37
C VAL A 48 11.07 -1.17 11.64
N TYR A 49 10.71 -2.27 12.32
CA TYR A 49 9.87 -3.33 11.76
C TYR A 49 8.37 -3.10 11.93
N TYR A 50 7.98 -2.11 12.73
CA TYR A 50 6.58 -1.76 13.00
C TYR A 50 6.36 -0.25 12.76
N PRO A 51 6.54 0.22 11.50
CA PRO A 51 6.31 1.62 11.20
C PRO A 51 4.84 1.98 11.42
N PRO A 52 4.55 3.23 11.82
CA PRO A 52 3.17 3.70 11.89
C PRO A 52 2.51 3.59 10.51
N LEU A 53 1.25 3.17 10.46
CA LEU A 53 0.54 2.97 9.20
C LEU A 53 0.47 4.26 8.37
N PHE A 54 0.21 5.37 9.06
CA PHE A 54 0.24 6.72 8.54
C PHE A 54 1.12 7.60 9.43
N GLU A 55 1.90 8.47 8.79
CA GLU A 55 2.47 9.63 9.48
C GLU A 55 1.54 10.83 9.30
N ASN A 56 2.01 12.05 9.59
CA ASN A 56 1.27 13.25 9.28
C ASN A 56 0.96 13.36 7.77
N VAL A 57 -0.25 12.93 7.38
CA VAL A 57 -0.79 12.95 6.00
C VAL A 57 -0.90 14.34 5.38
N PHE A 58 -0.60 15.39 6.11
CA PHE A 58 -0.60 16.76 5.63
C PHE A 58 0.80 17.37 5.55
N ALA A 59 1.85 16.67 6.00
CA ALA A 59 3.21 17.20 6.06
C ALA A 59 4.04 16.98 4.78
N PHE A 60 3.49 16.27 3.78
CA PHE A 60 4.22 15.95 2.55
C PHE A 60 4.49 17.17 1.66
N ASN A 61 5.63 17.16 0.99
CA ASN A 61 6.02 18.13 -0.04
C ASN A 61 6.35 17.50 -1.39
N SER A 62 6.24 16.18 -1.52
CA SER A 62 6.52 15.46 -2.76
C SER A 62 5.76 14.13 -2.81
N LEU A 63 5.64 13.52 -4.00
CA LEU A 63 5.05 12.19 -4.18
C LEU A 63 5.93 11.12 -3.52
N SER A 64 7.26 11.26 -3.62
CA SER A 64 8.19 10.33 -2.96
C SER A 64 8.05 10.35 -1.44
N GLU A 65 7.81 11.52 -0.84
CA GLU A 65 7.54 11.65 0.59
C GLU A 65 6.17 11.09 0.96
N PHE A 66 5.12 11.47 0.22
CA PHE A 66 3.76 10.98 0.45
C PHE A 66 3.69 9.45 0.47
N TRP A 67 4.19 8.79 -0.58
CA TRP A 67 4.15 7.33 -0.69
C TRP A 67 5.22 6.62 0.15
N GLY A 68 6.38 7.25 0.37
CA GLY A 68 7.51 6.61 1.03
C GLY A 68 7.54 6.75 2.56
N LYS A 69 6.85 7.77 3.09
CA LYS A 69 6.93 8.13 4.51
C LYS A 69 5.59 8.47 5.15
N THR A 70 4.52 8.62 4.38
CA THR A 70 3.28 9.17 4.92
C THR A 70 2.09 8.24 4.79
N TRP A 71 1.97 7.55 3.66
CA TRP A 71 0.83 6.71 3.32
C TRP A 71 1.18 5.21 3.37
N HIS A 72 0.40 4.41 4.11
CA HIS A 72 0.50 2.94 4.18
C HIS A 72 1.94 2.40 4.32
N GLN A 73 2.71 2.90 5.29
CA GLN A 73 4.13 2.56 5.40
C GLN A 73 4.42 1.09 5.68
N LEU A 74 3.43 0.34 6.19
CA LEU A 74 3.53 -1.10 6.46
C LEU A 74 4.06 -1.89 5.24
N PHE A 75 3.67 -1.51 4.02
CA PHE A 75 4.05 -2.24 2.81
C PHE A 75 5.41 -1.83 2.24
N ARG A 76 6.03 -0.77 2.75
CA ARG A 76 7.27 -0.20 2.20
C ARG A 76 8.37 -1.24 2.07
N ARG A 77 8.61 -2.02 3.13
CA ARG A 77 9.66 -3.06 3.11
C ARG A 77 9.35 -4.13 2.08
N SER A 78 8.11 -4.60 2.02
CA SER A 78 7.67 -5.60 1.04
C SER A 78 7.89 -5.12 -0.40
N PHE A 79 7.56 -3.86 -0.71
CA PHE A 79 7.79 -3.30 -2.04
C PHE A 79 9.26 -3.10 -2.37
N VAL A 80 10.10 -2.76 -1.39
CA VAL A 80 11.55 -2.70 -1.59
C VAL A 80 12.12 -4.09 -1.91
N VAL A 81 11.74 -5.10 -1.14
CA VAL A 81 12.26 -6.47 -1.31
C VAL A 81 11.73 -7.13 -2.58
N LEU A 82 10.43 -7.01 -2.87
CA LEU A 82 9.78 -7.68 -4.00
C LEU A 82 9.85 -6.90 -5.31
N GLY A 83 10.06 -5.59 -5.24
CA GLY A 83 10.05 -4.71 -6.40
C GLY A 83 11.39 -4.03 -6.65
N ALA A 84 11.89 -3.28 -5.66
CA ALA A 84 13.07 -2.46 -5.85
C ALA A 84 14.36 -3.25 -6.03
N PHE A 85 14.60 -4.26 -5.18
CA PHE A 85 15.81 -5.08 -5.27
C PHE A 85 15.88 -5.91 -6.56
N PRO A 86 14.81 -6.60 -7.00
CA PRO A 86 14.86 -7.36 -8.24
C PRO A 86 15.08 -6.46 -9.47
N LEU A 87 14.35 -5.34 -9.57
CA LEU A 87 14.46 -4.49 -10.77
C LEU A 87 15.77 -3.68 -10.80
N GLY A 88 16.25 -3.22 -9.64
CA GLY A 88 17.58 -2.62 -9.50
C GLY A 88 18.71 -3.64 -9.76
N GLY A 89 18.56 -4.87 -9.28
CA GLY A 89 19.51 -5.97 -9.52
C GLY A 89 19.59 -6.38 -10.98
N MET A 90 18.44 -6.44 -11.67
CA MET A 90 18.38 -6.74 -13.10
C MET A 90 19.09 -5.67 -13.93
N THR A 91 18.83 -4.39 -13.67
CA THR A 91 19.53 -3.29 -14.37
C THR A 91 21.02 -3.25 -14.03
N ARG A 92 21.42 -3.63 -12.82
CA ARG A 92 22.83 -3.83 -12.48
C ARG A 92 23.46 -4.95 -13.30
N ALA A 93 22.79 -6.10 -13.42
CA ALA A 93 23.28 -7.24 -14.20
C ALA A 93 23.44 -6.90 -15.69
N LEU A 94 22.61 -6.00 -16.22
CA LEU A 94 22.68 -5.49 -17.59
C LEU A 94 23.71 -4.36 -17.78
N GLY A 95 24.46 -3.99 -16.75
CA GLY A 95 25.54 -2.99 -16.84
C GLY A 95 25.06 -1.53 -16.88
N PHE A 96 23.82 -1.24 -16.47
CA PHE A 96 23.34 0.15 -16.39
C PHE A 96 24.04 0.94 -15.28
N SER A 97 24.05 2.26 -15.40
CA SER A 97 24.64 3.17 -14.40
C SER A 97 23.96 3.06 -13.04
N THR A 98 24.67 3.43 -11.97
CA THR A 98 24.12 3.44 -10.59
C THR A 98 22.85 4.28 -10.48
N GLN A 99 22.75 5.38 -11.22
CA GLN A 99 21.56 6.23 -11.23
C GLN A 99 20.36 5.50 -11.86
N ALA A 100 20.57 4.86 -13.02
CA ALA A 100 19.54 4.07 -13.67
C ALA A 100 19.08 2.89 -12.79
N GLN A 101 20.00 2.25 -12.06
CA GLN A 101 19.66 1.19 -11.09
C GLN A 101 18.75 1.70 -9.97
N LYS A 102 19.05 2.87 -9.39
CA LYS A 102 18.21 3.49 -8.34
C LYS A 102 16.83 3.86 -8.87
N MET A 103 16.76 4.45 -10.06
CA MET A 103 15.49 4.80 -10.71
C MET A 103 14.66 3.55 -11.02
N ALA A 104 15.31 2.51 -11.57
CA ALA A 104 14.68 1.23 -11.84
C ALA A 104 14.16 0.58 -10.55
N GLY A 105 14.96 0.54 -9.49
CA GLY A 105 14.50 0.03 -8.19
C GLY A 105 13.30 0.81 -7.66
N PHE A 106 13.31 2.14 -7.76
CA PHE A 106 12.19 2.97 -7.35
C PHE A 106 10.91 2.65 -8.14
N VAL A 107 10.98 2.56 -9.47
CA VAL A 107 9.85 2.12 -10.32
C VAL A 107 9.40 0.71 -9.96
N GLY A 108 10.34 -0.19 -9.68
CA GLY A 108 10.06 -1.58 -9.31
C GLY A 108 9.24 -1.69 -8.03
N ALA A 109 9.51 -0.84 -7.03
CA ALA A 109 8.71 -0.79 -5.80
C ALA A 109 7.24 -0.42 -6.09
N PHE A 110 7.00 0.54 -6.98
CA PHE A 110 5.64 0.92 -7.40
C PHE A 110 4.98 -0.12 -8.29
N MET A 111 5.74 -0.87 -9.12
CA MET A 111 5.21 -2.00 -9.86
C MET A 111 4.73 -3.11 -8.91
N ALA A 112 5.50 -3.43 -7.87
CA ALA A 112 5.09 -4.38 -6.84
C ALA A 112 3.83 -3.91 -6.09
N SER A 113 3.76 -2.60 -5.77
CA SER A 113 2.56 -1.99 -5.20
C SER A 113 1.35 -2.07 -6.13
N GLY A 114 1.52 -1.75 -7.40
CA GLY A 114 0.46 -1.84 -8.41
C GLY A 114 -0.04 -3.26 -8.60
N PHE A 115 0.85 -4.25 -8.59
CA PHE A 115 0.46 -5.67 -8.66
C PHE A 115 -0.35 -6.07 -7.42
N MET A 116 0.12 -5.71 -6.22
CA MET A 116 -0.59 -6.00 -4.97
C MET A 116 -1.99 -5.39 -4.95
N HIS A 117 -2.17 -4.17 -5.47
CA HIS A 117 -3.49 -3.54 -5.53
C HIS A 117 -4.37 -4.05 -6.66
N ALA A 118 -3.80 -4.44 -7.80
CA ALA A 118 -4.57 -4.95 -8.95
C ALA A 118 -5.02 -6.41 -8.77
N TYR A 119 -4.21 -7.23 -8.09
CA TYR A 119 -4.44 -8.67 -7.96
C TYR A 119 -5.74 -9.05 -7.21
N PRO A 120 -6.12 -8.39 -6.09
CA PRO A 120 -7.39 -8.63 -5.42
C PRO A 120 -8.61 -8.38 -6.31
N PHE A 121 -8.55 -7.42 -7.24
CA PHE A 121 -9.65 -7.19 -8.20
C PHE A 121 -9.82 -8.36 -9.18
N PHE A 122 -8.76 -9.13 -9.43
CA PHE A 122 -8.88 -10.37 -10.21
C PHE A 122 -9.49 -11.50 -9.38
N LEU A 123 -9.05 -11.65 -8.12
CA LEU A 123 -9.44 -12.77 -7.27
C LEU A 123 -10.81 -12.62 -6.61
N MET A 124 -11.17 -11.40 -6.21
CA MET A 124 -12.36 -11.14 -5.39
C MET A 124 -13.56 -10.69 -6.23
N ALA A 125 -13.39 -10.66 -7.55
CA ALA A 125 -14.46 -10.39 -8.50
C ALA A 125 -15.57 -11.43 -8.37
N ASP A 126 -16.77 -11.00 -8.01
CA ASP A 126 -17.92 -11.88 -7.77
C ASP A 126 -18.66 -12.19 -9.09
N PRO A 127 -18.46 -13.36 -9.71
CA PRO A 127 -19.03 -13.67 -11.02
C PRO A 127 -20.56 -13.76 -11.01
N THR A 128 -21.20 -13.79 -9.83
CA THR A 128 -22.65 -13.90 -9.69
C THR A 128 -23.37 -12.55 -9.82
N THR A 129 -22.62 -11.44 -9.74
CA THR A 129 -23.18 -10.09 -9.88
C THR A 129 -22.99 -9.54 -11.29
N SER A 130 -23.93 -8.73 -11.76
CA SER A 130 -23.85 -8.03 -13.06
C SER A 130 -22.63 -7.12 -13.19
N HIS A 131 -22.06 -6.69 -12.05
CA HIS A 131 -20.86 -5.87 -11.97
C HIS A 131 -19.59 -6.68 -11.67
N GLY A 132 -19.69 -7.99 -11.46
CA GLY A 132 -18.60 -8.86 -11.07
C GLY A 132 -17.51 -9.06 -12.10
N ASN A 133 -17.79 -8.84 -13.38
CA ASN A 133 -16.77 -8.99 -14.41
C ASN A 133 -15.80 -7.79 -14.37
N VAL A 134 -14.57 -8.05 -13.93
CA VAL A 134 -13.49 -7.06 -13.98
C VAL A 134 -12.72 -7.25 -15.28
N SER A 135 -12.81 -6.25 -16.16
CA SER A 135 -12.09 -6.30 -17.43
C SER A 135 -10.58 -6.23 -17.21
N ARG A 136 -9.82 -6.87 -18.11
CA ARG A 136 -8.35 -6.78 -18.11
C ARG A 136 -7.86 -5.32 -18.16
N LEU A 137 -8.62 -4.45 -18.81
CA LEU A 137 -8.33 -3.02 -18.88
C LEU A 137 -8.40 -2.36 -17.50
N GLU A 138 -9.42 -2.66 -16.70
CA GLU A 138 -9.56 -2.09 -15.34
C GLU A 138 -8.44 -2.55 -14.41
N ILE A 139 -8.08 -3.85 -14.45
CA ILE A 139 -6.94 -4.39 -13.70
C ILE A 139 -5.65 -3.67 -14.10
N PHE A 140 -5.46 -3.49 -15.41
CA PHE A 140 -4.31 -2.79 -15.95
C PHE A 140 -4.30 -1.30 -15.55
N CYS A 141 -5.45 -0.61 -15.52
CA CYS A 141 -5.56 0.77 -15.05
C CYS A 141 -5.17 0.89 -13.56
N VAL A 142 -5.59 -0.04 -12.70
CA VAL A 142 -5.17 -0.06 -11.29
C VAL A 142 -3.67 -0.21 -11.18
N PHE A 143 -3.07 -1.18 -11.90
CA PHE A 143 -1.62 -1.34 -11.93
C PHE A 143 -0.91 -0.08 -12.43
N LEU A 144 -1.38 0.50 -13.54
CA LEU A 144 -0.84 1.72 -14.13
C LEU A 144 -0.93 2.92 -13.20
N CYS A 145 -1.98 3.03 -12.39
CA CYS A 145 -2.13 4.12 -11.42
C CYS A 145 -0.84 4.26 -10.58
N PHE A 146 -0.32 3.15 -10.06
CA PHE A 146 0.89 3.14 -9.23
C PHE A 146 2.18 3.34 -10.05
N VAL A 147 2.28 2.73 -11.23
CA VAL A 147 3.45 2.96 -12.10
C VAL A 147 3.57 4.43 -12.47
N VAL A 148 2.45 5.09 -12.81
CA VAL A 148 2.41 6.53 -13.12
C VAL A 148 2.80 7.38 -11.90
N GLN A 149 2.45 6.98 -10.66
CA GLN A 149 2.96 7.66 -9.45
C GLN A 149 4.49 7.69 -9.40
N SER A 150 5.14 6.56 -9.73
CA SER A 150 6.60 6.50 -9.73
C SER A 150 7.23 7.45 -10.75
N LEU A 151 6.62 7.58 -11.93
CA LEU A 151 7.08 8.51 -12.96
C LEU A 151 6.88 9.96 -12.52
N GLY A 152 5.72 10.27 -11.92
CA GLY A 152 5.45 11.58 -11.32
C GLY A 152 6.50 11.96 -10.29
N ALA A 153 6.85 11.03 -9.40
CA ALA A 153 7.88 11.24 -8.38
C ALA A 153 9.30 11.37 -8.96
N LEU A 154 9.63 10.69 -10.07
CA LEU A 154 10.94 10.87 -10.73
C LEU A 154 11.08 12.22 -11.43
N ILE A 155 9.97 12.79 -11.92
CA ILE A 155 9.95 14.09 -12.62
C ILE A 155 9.81 15.26 -11.62
N GLU A 156 9.31 15.00 -10.41
CA GLU A 156 9.07 16.02 -9.39
C GLU A 156 10.26 16.94 -9.07
N PRO A 157 11.55 16.50 -9.11
CA PRO A 157 12.67 17.42 -8.83
C PRO A 157 12.82 18.50 -9.89
N ILE A 158 12.29 18.29 -11.10
CA ILE A 158 12.29 19.24 -12.20
C ILE A 158 11.06 20.17 -12.10
N LEU A 159 9.89 19.64 -11.72
CA LEU A 159 8.64 20.39 -11.71
C LEU A 159 8.41 21.19 -10.44
N ILE A 160 8.74 20.64 -9.26
CA ILE A 160 8.51 21.30 -7.97
C ILE A 160 9.19 22.69 -7.89
N PRO A 161 10.45 22.87 -8.35
CA PRO A 161 11.09 24.19 -8.33
C PRO A 161 10.38 25.25 -9.19
N LEU A 162 9.61 24.83 -10.20
CA LEU A 162 8.86 25.73 -11.10
C LEU A 162 7.55 26.20 -10.47
N ILE A 163 7.07 25.55 -9.41
CA ILE A 163 5.80 25.87 -8.76
C ILE A 163 6.05 26.92 -7.66
N PRO A 164 5.37 28.08 -7.72
CA PRO A 164 5.54 29.12 -6.71
C PRO A 164 5.23 28.60 -5.30
N LYS A 165 6.13 28.85 -4.33
CA LYS A 165 5.94 28.45 -2.93
C LYS A 165 4.65 29.01 -2.32
N ARG A 166 4.23 30.20 -2.73
CA ARG A 166 2.96 30.83 -2.31
C ARG A 166 1.70 30.02 -2.69
N LEU A 167 1.79 29.19 -3.72
CA LEU A 167 0.70 28.31 -4.18
C LEU A 167 0.76 26.92 -3.52
N GLY A 168 1.74 26.67 -2.65
CA GLY A 168 1.94 25.38 -1.98
C GLY A 168 3.13 24.56 -2.51
N GLY A 169 3.83 25.03 -3.55
CA GLY A 169 5.06 24.39 -4.06
C GLY A 169 4.85 22.90 -4.38
N GLY A 170 5.67 22.04 -3.78
CA GLY A 170 5.60 20.60 -4.03
C GLY A 170 4.35 19.91 -3.47
N ARG A 171 3.70 20.50 -2.46
CA ARG A 171 2.41 20.00 -1.97
C ARG A 171 1.31 20.14 -3.01
N LEU A 172 1.30 21.26 -3.75
CA LEU A 172 0.38 21.47 -4.86
C LEU A 172 0.62 20.45 -5.98
N TRP A 173 1.88 20.24 -6.38
CA TRP A 173 2.24 19.19 -7.35
C TRP A 173 1.69 17.83 -6.93
N THR A 174 1.97 17.43 -5.69
CA THR A 174 1.60 16.12 -5.16
C THR A 174 0.09 15.93 -5.17
N ILE A 175 -0.68 16.89 -4.65
CA ILE A 175 -2.15 16.82 -4.62
C ILE A 175 -2.71 16.81 -6.05
N SER A 176 -2.25 17.71 -6.92
CA SER A 176 -2.71 17.76 -8.31
C SER A 176 -2.43 16.46 -9.06
N PHE A 177 -1.25 15.88 -8.89
CA PHE A 177 -0.87 14.64 -9.55
C PHE A 177 -1.68 13.45 -9.03
N LEU A 178 -1.88 13.35 -7.71
CA LEU A 178 -2.74 12.33 -7.10
C LEU A 178 -4.18 12.42 -7.65
N LEU A 179 -4.76 13.62 -7.69
CA LEU A 179 -6.12 13.81 -8.20
C LEU A 179 -6.24 13.51 -9.70
N LEU A 180 -5.24 13.88 -10.49
CA LEU A 180 -5.21 13.61 -11.94
C LEU A 180 -5.18 12.11 -12.25
N THR A 181 -4.49 11.34 -11.41
CA THR A 181 -4.26 9.91 -11.61
C THR A 181 -5.27 9.03 -10.88
N LEU A 182 -6.01 9.58 -9.90
CA LEU A 182 -7.04 8.88 -9.13
C LEU A 182 -8.08 8.14 -10.00
N PRO A 183 -8.55 8.66 -11.15
CA PRO A 183 -9.49 7.94 -12.00
C PRO A 183 -9.01 6.55 -12.43
N LEU A 184 -7.70 6.35 -12.62
CA LEU A 184 -7.13 5.06 -13.00
C LEU A 184 -7.38 3.98 -11.93
N PHE A 185 -7.41 4.38 -10.66
CA PHE A 185 -7.75 3.51 -9.54
C PHE A 185 -9.28 3.42 -9.37
N SER A 186 -9.96 4.56 -9.46
CA SER A 186 -11.37 4.65 -9.08
C SER A 186 -12.33 3.97 -10.07
N MET A 187 -11.93 3.83 -11.34
CA MET A 187 -12.72 3.10 -12.35
C MET A 187 -13.03 1.66 -11.92
N ALA A 188 -12.10 1.01 -11.23
CA ALA A 188 -12.29 -0.34 -10.72
C ALA A 188 -13.05 -0.38 -9.38
N THR A 189 -12.83 0.61 -8.49
CA THR A 189 -13.41 0.64 -7.13
C THR A 189 -14.82 1.19 -7.06
N ASN A 190 -15.21 2.10 -7.96
CA ASN A 190 -16.50 2.81 -7.87
C ASN A 190 -17.70 1.94 -8.28
N LYS A 191 -17.46 0.71 -8.72
CA LYS A 191 -18.53 -0.22 -9.10
C LYS A 191 -18.96 -1.03 -7.87
N PRO A 192 -20.27 -1.04 -7.55
CA PRO A 192 -20.78 -1.69 -6.35
C PRO A 192 -20.51 -3.20 -6.38
N ALA A 193 -20.34 -3.81 -5.19
CA ALA A 193 -20.28 -5.26 -4.99
C ALA A 193 -19.16 -6.00 -5.77
N ARG A 194 -17.91 -5.49 -5.74
CA ARG A 194 -16.78 -6.11 -6.49
C ARG A 194 -15.68 -6.76 -5.68
N LEU A 195 -15.25 -6.18 -4.57
CA LEU A 195 -14.14 -6.71 -3.76
C LEU A 195 -14.64 -7.44 -2.51
N PHE A 196 -15.88 -7.17 -2.10
CA PHE A 196 -16.40 -7.59 -0.80
C PHE A 196 -17.73 -8.33 -0.87
N SER A 197 -18.32 -8.52 -2.07
CA SER A 197 -19.56 -9.31 -2.21
C SER A 197 -19.32 -10.81 -2.24
N ILE A 198 -18.08 -11.25 -2.49
CA ILE A 198 -17.68 -12.66 -2.36
C ILE A 198 -17.74 -13.17 -0.91
N PHE A 199 -17.83 -12.25 0.07
CA PHE A 199 -17.96 -12.62 1.46
C PHE A 199 -19.41 -12.94 1.75
N LYS A 200 -19.66 -14.13 2.31
CA LYS A 200 -20.97 -14.46 2.88
C LYS A 200 -21.40 -13.36 3.85
N PRO A 201 -22.71 -13.07 3.95
CA PRO A 201 -23.25 -12.26 5.02
C PRO A 201 -22.70 -12.74 6.37
N LEU A 202 -22.33 -11.80 7.24
CA LEU A 202 -21.62 -12.09 8.49
C LEU A 202 -22.46 -12.93 9.47
N ASP A 203 -23.77 -12.87 9.37
CA ASP A 203 -24.72 -13.72 10.09
C ASP A 203 -24.63 -15.20 9.69
N GLU A 204 -23.99 -15.50 8.57
CA GLU A 204 -23.69 -16.87 8.11
C GLU A 204 -22.27 -17.32 8.45
N TRP A 205 -21.45 -16.48 9.11
CA TRP A 205 -20.08 -16.84 9.46
C TRP A 205 -20.03 -17.72 10.71
N SER A 206 -19.37 -18.88 10.59
CA SER A 206 -18.96 -19.69 11.74
C SER A 206 -17.57 -19.26 12.23
N ILE A 207 -17.16 -19.74 13.41
CA ILE A 207 -15.84 -19.42 14.00
C ILE A 207 -14.65 -19.75 13.07
N HIS A 208 -14.83 -20.69 12.13
CA HIS A 208 -13.81 -21.05 11.14
C HIS A 208 -13.50 -19.93 10.14
N TYR A 209 -14.48 -19.06 9.85
CA TYR A 209 -14.34 -17.93 8.93
C TYR A 209 -13.42 -16.83 9.47
N LEU A 210 -13.15 -16.81 10.78
CA LEU A 210 -12.16 -15.90 11.40
C LEU A 210 -10.72 -16.34 11.15
N PHE A 211 -10.49 -17.62 10.91
CA PHE A 211 -9.14 -18.20 10.82
C PHE A 211 -8.77 -18.60 9.39
N LEU A 212 -9.74 -18.69 8.48
CA LEU A 212 -9.49 -18.90 7.05
C LEU A 212 -9.38 -17.57 6.30
N PRO A 213 -8.34 -17.38 5.46
CA PRO A 213 -8.29 -16.25 4.54
C PRO A 213 -9.57 -16.22 3.70
N ALA A 214 -10.22 -15.06 3.68
CA ALA A 214 -11.58 -14.94 3.18
C ALA A 214 -11.74 -15.27 1.67
N VAL A 215 -10.63 -15.33 0.93
CA VAL A 215 -10.54 -15.79 -0.48
C VAL A 215 -10.58 -17.33 -0.61
N LEU A 216 -10.12 -18.07 0.41
CA LEU A 216 -10.08 -19.54 0.42
C LEU A 216 -11.38 -20.14 0.94
N THR A 217 -12.12 -19.37 1.72
CA THR A 217 -13.38 -19.77 2.34
C THR A 217 -14.41 -20.36 1.36
N PRO A 218 -14.64 -19.79 0.15
CA PRO A 218 -15.59 -20.36 -0.81
C PRO A 218 -15.09 -21.63 -1.52
N ILE A 219 -13.80 -21.97 -1.39
CA ILE A 219 -13.17 -23.11 -2.04
C ILE A 219 -13.12 -24.33 -1.10
N VAL A 220 -12.98 -24.06 0.21
CA VAL A 220 -12.75 -25.07 1.24
C VAL A 220 -14.05 -25.48 1.95
N LEU A 221 -15.09 -24.63 1.91
CA LEU A 221 -16.39 -24.83 2.56
C LEU A 221 -17.53 -24.75 1.54
#